data_AF-A0A6B2TFG4-F1
#
_entry.id   AF-A0A6B2TFG4-F1
#
_cell.length_a   1.000
_cell.length_b   1.000
_cell.length_c   1.000
_cell.angle_alpha   90.00
_cell.angle_beta   90.00
_cell.angle_gamma   90.00
#
_symmetry.space_group_name_H-M   'P 1'
#
loop_
_entity.id
_entity.type
_entity.pdbx_description
1 polymer ?
#
loop_
_entity_poly.entity_id
_entity_poly.type
_entity_poly.pdbx_seq_one_letter_code
_entity_poly.pdbx_strand_id
1 'polypeptide(L)'
;MSEWLVLTLAMVAACGVVLIVTLLRHRRTGADYDASETPDVIEYMTMMIGVVYAIVLGLAIAGVWEARGAAQEHVRVEAQALHEVSERARIYPEEVRDRIRDDVHTYVSHVVTTEWDTMKSKGELTDRGAELLARVRHDVTDYEPKSDFEAQAYQPLVDSVAAADDARSARADSVGATMPGVVWFGLITGGLVTIGMIFALQIRRTPRELVLAGLFSALFAFLLFLIWDFDAPYSRGIAATAEPFKSLFPGLGG
;
A
#
# COMPACT_ATOMS: atom_id res chain seq x y z
N MET A 1 2.72 -12.24 24.55
CA MET A 1 2.93 -10.84 24.97
C MET A 1 2.55 -9.98 23.78
N SER A 2 1.81 -8.88 23.96
CA SER A 2 1.48 -8.02 22.81
C SER A 2 2.76 -7.48 22.18
N GLU A 3 2.82 -7.42 20.85
CA GLU A 3 4.00 -6.95 20.10
C GLU A 3 4.43 -5.56 20.58
N TRP A 4 3.46 -4.71 20.91
CA TRP A 4 3.66 -3.40 21.55
C TRP A 4 4.35 -3.45 22.91
N LEU A 5 4.05 -4.44 23.76
CA LEU A 5 4.73 -4.62 25.04
C LEU A 5 6.19 -5.04 24.83
N VAL A 6 6.46 -5.93 23.86
CA VAL A 6 7.84 -6.34 23.56
C VAL A 6 8.65 -5.16 23.03
N LEU A 7 8.08 -4.36 22.13
CA LEU A 7 8.74 -3.22 21.50
C LEU A 7 9.01 -2.09 22.52
N THR A 8 8.03 -1.76 23.36
CA THR A 8 8.22 -0.77 24.44
C THR A 8 9.26 -1.24 25.45
N LEU A 9 9.24 -2.51 25.85
CA LEU A 9 10.18 -3.07 26.82
C LEU A 9 11.60 -3.16 26.26
N ALA A 10 11.75 -3.51 24.98
CA ALA A 10 13.03 -3.46 24.28
C ALA A 10 13.58 -2.02 24.18
N MET A 11 12.72 -1.04 23.90
CA MET A 11 13.12 0.36 23.80
C MET A 11 13.51 0.94 25.17
N VAL A 12 12.75 0.62 26.22
CA VAL A 12 13.09 0.98 27.61
C VAL A 12 14.38 0.31 28.04
N ALA A 13 14.61 -0.96 27.68
CA ALA A 13 15.85 -1.66 27.98
C ALA A 13 17.06 -1.03 27.27
N ALA A 14 16.93 -0.69 25.98
CA ALA A 14 17.99 -0.03 25.22
C ALA A 14 18.33 1.36 25.79
N CYS A 15 17.32 2.19 26.07
CA CYS A 15 17.50 3.47 26.74
C CYS A 15 18.11 3.28 28.15
N GLY A 16 17.65 2.28 28.89
CA GLY A 16 18.16 1.94 30.22
C GLY A 16 19.64 1.54 30.20
N VAL A 17 20.07 0.72 29.23
CA VAL A 17 21.48 0.37 29.03
C VAL A 17 22.31 1.60 28.75
N VAL A 18 21.87 2.48 27.85
CA VAL A 18 22.60 3.73 27.54
C VAL A 18 22.69 4.63 28.77
N LEU A 19 21.61 4.82 29.52
CA LEU A 19 21.60 5.61 30.75
C LEU A 19 22.49 5.01 31.83
N ILE A 20 22.43 3.70 32.05
CA ILE A 20 23.28 2.98 33.03
C ILE A 20 24.74 3.12 32.64
N VAL A 21 25.10 2.88 31.38
CA VAL A 21 26.48 3.04 30.88
C VAL A 21 26.94 4.48 31.06
N THR A 22 26.11 5.47 30.72
CA THR A 22 26.44 6.90 30.86
C THR A 22 26.63 7.29 32.33
N LEU A 23 25.74 6.87 33.22
CA LEU A 23 25.83 7.13 34.67
C LEU A 23 27.03 6.43 35.30
N LEU A 24 27.33 5.19 34.91
CA LEU A 24 28.51 4.45 35.36
C LEU A 24 29.80 5.10 34.87
N ARG A 25 29.82 5.62 33.63
CA ARG A 25 30.97 6.33 33.07
C ARG A 25 31.17 7.66 33.78
N HIS A 26 30.12 8.46 33.96
CA HIS A 26 30.15 9.74 34.70
C HIS A 26 30.57 9.54 36.17
N ARG A 27 30.13 8.47 36.83
CA ARG A 27 30.58 8.15 38.20
C ARG A 27 32.03 7.68 38.28
N ARG A 28 32.62 7.19 37.18
CA ARG A 28 34.01 6.70 37.13
C ARG A 28 35.02 7.73 36.61
N THR A 29 34.58 8.75 35.88
CA THR A 29 35.45 9.85 35.41
C THR A 29 35.54 10.96 36.45
N GLY A 30 36.75 11.20 36.97
CA GLY A 30 37.07 12.35 37.84
C GLY A 30 37.04 13.68 37.08
N ALA A 31 37.13 14.79 37.83
CA ALA A 31 36.88 16.17 37.40
C ALA A 31 37.74 16.75 36.25
N ASP A 32 38.63 15.95 35.64
CA ASP A 32 39.49 16.31 34.50
C ASP A 32 38.98 15.74 33.15
N TYR A 33 37.67 15.52 33.00
CA TYR A 33 37.09 15.09 31.72
C TYR A 33 36.99 16.29 30.77
N ASP A 34 37.93 16.40 29.83
CA ASP A 34 37.91 17.41 28.79
C ASP A 34 36.83 17.08 27.75
N ALA A 35 35.67 17.74 27.87
CA ALA A 35 34.51 17.53 27.01
C ALA A 35 34.66 18.13 25.60
N SER A 36 35.81 18.74 25.29
CA SER A 36 36.07 19.47 24.04
C SER A 36 36.18 18.58 22.79
N GLU A 37 36.42 17.27 22.93
CA GLU A 37 36.42 16.29 21.81
C GLU A 37 35.03 15.67 21.51
N THR A 38 34.02 15.93 22.36
CA THR A 38 32.65 15.43 22.18
C THR A 38 31.87 15.98 20.96
N PRO A 39 32.13 17.20 20.42
CA PRO A 39 31.38 17.75 19.29
C PRO A 39 31.44 16.87 18.03
N ASP A 40 32.60 16.32 17.69
CA ASP A 40 32.81 15.53 16.46
C ASP A 40 32.02 14.22 16.49
N VAL A 41 31.92 13.58 17.66
CA VAL A 41 31.16 12.33 17.81
C VAL A 41 29.66 12.59 17.71
N ILE A 42 29.18 13.70 18.28
CA ILE A 42 27.76 14.09 18.23
C ILE A 42 27.35 14.46 16.79
N GLU A 43 28.19 15.18 16.07
CA GLU A 43 27.97 15.50 14.65
C GLU A 43 27.93 14.23 13.80
N TYR A 44 28.90 13.32 13.99
CA TYR A 44 28.94 12.04 13.29
C TYR A 44 27.74 11.14 13.59
N MET A 45 27.32 11.03 14.85
CA MET A 45 26.13 10.26 15.25
C MET A 45 24.85 10.85 14.65
N THR A 46 24.71 12.18 14.63
CA THR A 46 23.55 12.86 14.02
C THR A 46 23.49 12.60 12.52
N MET A 47 24.63 12.69 11.83
CA MET A 47 24.74 12.34 10.41
C MET A 47 24.36 10.89 10.16
N MET A 48 24.89 9.95 10.95
CA MET A 48 24.60 8.52 10.81
C MET A 48 23.09 8.22 11.00
N ILE A 49 22.46 8.81 12.02
CA ILE A 49 21.02 8.67 12.26
C ILE A 49 20.21 9.23 11.10
N GLY A 50 20.59 10.41 10.57
CA GLY A 50 19.97 10.99 9.39
C GLY A 50 20.06 10.07 8.16
N VAL A 51 21.21 9.44 7.93
CA VAL A 51 21.41 8.49 6.82
C VAL A 51 20.56 7.24 7.01
N VAL A 52 20.57 6.63 8.20
CA VAL A 52 19.75 5.44 8.49
C VAL A 52 18.26 5.75 8.32
N TYR A 53 17.81 6.89 8.84
CA TYR A 53 16.42 7.32 8.69
C TYR A 53 16.07 7.58 7.21
N ALA A 54 16.94 8.24 6.45
CA ALA A 54 16.73 8.47 5.02
C ALA A 54 16.59 7.15 4.23
N ILE A 55 17.39 6.13 4.56
CA ILE A 55 17.29 4.80 3.94
C ILE A 55 15.95 4.15 4.28
N VAL A 56 15.57 4.12 5.57
CA VAL A 56 14.28 3.54 6.01
C VAL A 56 13.11 4.26 5.35
N LEU A 57 13.15 5.60 5.29
CA LEU A 57 12.13 6.42 4.65
C LEU A 57 12.04 6.16 3.14
N GLY A 58 13.19 6.00 2.47
CA GLY A 58 13.23 5.67 1.04
C GLY A 58 12.63 4.29 0.75
N LEU A 59 12.97 3.28 1.55
CA LEU A 59 12.41 1.93 1.43
C LEU A 59 10.90 1.92 1.72
N ALA A 60 10.45 2.70 2.70
CA ALA A 60 9.03 2.86 3.01
C ALA A 60 8.25 3.43 1.82
N ILE A 61 8.76 4.49 1.18
CA ILE A 61 8.15 5.09 -0.02
C ILE A 61 8.11 4.10 -1.17
N ALA A 62 9.19 3.34 -1.39
CA ALA A 62 9.24 2.32 -2.43
C ALA A 62 8.17 1.23 -2.20
N GLY A 63 8.00 0.77 -0.96
CA GLY A 63 7.01 -0.24 -0.60
C GLY A 63 5.57 0.20 -0.86
N VAL A 64 5.19 1.42 -0.44
CA VAL A 64 3.83 1.93 -0.72
C VAL A 64 3.62 2.21 -2.22
N TRP A 65 4.67 2.59 -2.96
CA TRP A 65 4.59 2.75 -4.41
C TRP A 65 4.40 1.43 -5.15
N GLU A 66 5.04 0.36 -4.68
CA GLU A 66 4.90 -0.99 -5.23
C GLU A 66 3.51 -1.57 -4.94
N ALA A 67 3.02 -1.46 -3.70
CA ALA A 67 1.66 -1.85 -3.34
C ALA A 67 0.61 -1.08 -4.14
N ARG A 68 0.87 0.23 -4.28
CA ARG A 68 0.53 1.08 -5.41
C ARG A 68 0.20 0.35 -6.72
N GLY A 69 1.29 -0.03 -7.39
CA GLY A 69 1.27 -0.63 -8.71
C GLY A 69 0.55 -1.98 -8.73
N ALA A 70 0.75 -2.80 -7.70
CA ALA A 70 0.08 -4.09 -7.56
C ALA A 70 -1.44 -3.94 -7.50
N ALA A 71 -1.94 -2.98 -6.71
CA ALA A 71 -3.36 -2.68 -6.60
C ALA A 71 -3.99 -2.28 -7.95
N GLN A 72 -3.29 -1.46 -8.74
CA GLN A 72 -3.72 -1.08 -10.09
C GLN A 72 -3.67 -2.28 -11.05
N GLU A 73 -2.68 -3.15 -10.90
CA GLU A 73 -2.52 -4.35 -11.71
C GLU A 73 -3.63 -5.36 -11.47
N HIS A 74 -4.05 -5.58 -10.22
CA HIS A 74 -5.20 -6.44 -9.91
C HIS A 74 -6.47 -5.98 -10.62
N VAL A 75 -6.75 -4.68 -10.61
CA VAL A 75 -7.90 -4.08 -11.32
C VAL A 75 -7.77 -4.27 -12.83
N ARG A 76 -6.58 -4.11 -13.39
CA ARG A 76 -6.31 -4.32 -14.82
C ARG A 76 -6.53 -5.78 -15.22
N VAL A 77 -6.02 -6.73 -14.44
CA VAL A 77 -6.16 -8.17 -14.70
C VAL A 77 -7.63 -8.57 -14.64
N GLU A 78 -8.37 -8.12 -13.64
CA GLU A 78 -9.81 -8.42 -13.50
C GLU A 78 -10.61 -7.87 -14.68
N ALA A 79 -10.40 -6.60 -15.05
CA ALA A 79 -11.07 -5.98 -16.18
C ALA A 79 -10.76 -6.69 -17.51
N GLN A 80 -9.49 -7.03 -17.74
CA GLN A 80 -9.05 -7.74 -18.94
C GLN A 80 -9.64 -9.16 -18.99
N ALA A 81 -9.63 -9.88 -17.88
CA ALA A 81 -10.15 -11.24 -17.82
C ALA A 81 -11.66 -11.28 -18.15
N LEU A 82 -12.43 -10.34 -17.61
CA LEU A 82 -13.86 -10.21 -17.92
C LEU A 82 -14.12 -9.77 -19.36
N HIS A 83 -13.27 -8.89 -19.89
CA HIS A 83 -13.35 -8.51 -21.30
C HIS A 83 -13.11 -9.72 -22.21
N GLU A 84 -12.08 -10.54 -21.92
CA GLU A 84 -11.82 -11.79 -22.64
C GLU A 84 -12.98 -12.77 -22.54
N VAL A 85 -13.65 -12.89 -21.39
CA VAL A 85 -14.87 -13.71 -21.27
C VAL A 85 -15.96 -13.21 -22.23
N SER A 86 -16.22 -11.90 -22.25
CA SER A 86 -17.24 -11.30 -23.12
C SER A 86 -16.95 -11.43 -24.62
N GLU A 87 -15.67 -11.36 -25.01
CA GLU A 87 -15.21 -11.50 -26.39
C GLU A 87 -15.21 -12.96 -26.85
N ARG A 88 -14.72 -13.89 -26.00
CA ARG A 88 -14.64 -15.32 -26.34
C ARG A 88 -15.99 -16.02 -26.33
N ALA A 89 -16.96 -15.52 -25.57
CA ALA A 89 -18.34 -15.99 -25.59
C ALA A 89 -18.99 -15.91 -26.99
N ARG A 90 -18.40 -15.18 -27.95
CA ARG A 90 -18.88 -15.09 -29.34
C ARG A 90 -19.00 -16.43 -30.08
N ILE A 91 -18.33 -17.48 -29.61
CA ILE A 91 -18.35 -18.82 -30.20
C ILE A 91 -19.66 -19.56 -29.85
N TYR A 92 -20.29 -19.20 -28.73
CA TYR A 92 -21.54 -19.80 -28.28
C TYR A 92 -22.76 -19.26 -29.03
N PRO A 93 -23.89 -20.01 -29.00
CA PRO A 93 -25.16 -19.53 -29.53
C PRO A 93 -25.54 -18.17 -28.94
N GLU A 94 -26.25 -17.38 -29.74
CA GLU A 94 -26.66 -16.00 -29.41
C GLU A 94 -27.29 -15.87 -28.01
N GLU A 95 -28.19 -16.79 -27.65
CA GLU A 95 -28.88 -16.79 -26.36
C GLU A 95 -27.92 -16.96 -25.15
N VAL A 96 -26.88 -17.76 -25.29
CA VAL A 96 -25.88 -18.04 -24.24
C VAL A 96 -24.84 -16.92 -24.20
N ARG A 97 -24.37 -16.51 -25.38
CA ARG A 97 -23.43 -15.39 -25.55
C ARG A 97 -23.98 -14.11 -24.91
N ASP A 98 -25.23 -13.76 -25.21
CA ASP A 98 -25.82 -12.51 -24.74
C ASP A 98 -26.06 -12.56 -23.22
N ARG A 99 -26.45 -13.73 -22.68
CA ARG A 99 -26.55 -13.93 -21.23
C ARG A 99 -25.23 -13.73 -20.50
N ILE A 100 -24.15 -14.35 -20.97
CA ILE A 100 -22.81 -14.20 -20.39
C ILE A 100 -22.37 -12.73 -20.45
N ARG A 101 -22.61 -12.04 -21.58
CA ARG A 101 -22.27 -10.63 -21.74
C ARG A 101 -23.06 -9.73 -20.79
N ASP A 102 -24.35 -9.98 -20.62
CA ASP A 102 -25.21 -9.24 -19.70
C ASP A 102 -24.79 -9.42 -18.25
N ASP A 103 -24.41 -10.64 -17.85
CA ASP A 103 -23.93 -10.91 -16.49
C ASP A 103 -22.56 -10.27 -16.22
N VAL A 104 -21.63 -10.33 -17.19
CA VAL A 104 -20.35 -9.59 -17.12
C VAL A 104 -20.62 -8.09 -17.01
N HIS A 105 -21.51 -7.53 -17.83
CA HIS A 105 -21.86 -6.12 -17.80
C HIS A 105 -22.49 -5.71 -16.47
N THR A 106 -23.36 -6.56 -15.89
CA THR A 106 -23.99 -6.34 -14.58
C THR A 106 -22.95 -6.36 -13.47
N TYR A 107 -22.02 -7.32 -13.50
CA TYR A 107 -20.90 -7.38 -12.57
C TYR A 107 -20.04 -6.12 -12.64
N VAL A 108 -19.55 -5.75 -13.83
CA VAL A 108 -18.66 -4.59 -13.99
C VAL A 108 -19.37 -3.28 -13.62
N SER A 109 -20.65 -3.14 -13.98
CA SER A 109 -21.50 -2.01 -13.55
C SER A 109 -21.52 -1.87 -12.03
N HIS A 110 -21.78 -2.97 -11.32
CA HIS A 110 -21.81 -3.00 -9.85
C HIS A 110 -20.44 -2.68 -9.25
N VAL A 111 -19.37 -3.22 -9.84
CA VAL A 111 -17.99 -2.95 -9.40
C VAL A 111 -17.68 -1.45 -9.49
N VAL A 112 -17.93 -0.82 -10.63
CA VAL A 112 -17.57 0.58 -10.89
C VAL A 112 -18.44 1.56 -10.09
N THR A 113 -19.72 1.26 -9.88
CA THR A 113 -20.68 2.20 -9.27
C THR A 113 -20.84 2.06 -7.76
N THR A 114 -20.81 0.83 -7.23
CA THR A 114 -21.19 0.56 -5.84
C THR A 114 -20.04 -0.02 -5.05
N GLU A 115 -19.37 -1.04 -5.60
CA GLU A 115 -18.26 -1.68 -4.90
C GLU A 115 -17.07 -0.75 -4.77
N TRP A 116 -16.75 0.02 -5.81
CA TRP A 116 -15.64 0.97 -5.77
C TRP A 116 -15.79 2.00 -4.65
N ASP A 117 -16.98 2.57 -4.50
CA ASP A 117 -17.29 3.55 -3.45
C ASP A 117 -17.27 2.90 -2.05
N THR A 118 -17.75 1.66 -1.94
CA THR A 118 -17.70 0.89 -0.69
C THR A 118 -16.26 0.57 -0.29
N MET A 119 -15.46 0.12 -1.25
CA MET A 119 -14.04 -0.18 -1.07
C MET A 119 -13.28 1.08 -0.64
N LYS A 120 -13.57 2.23 -1.26
CA LYS A 120 -12.98 3.52 -0.92
C LYS A 120 -13.32 3.99 0.50
N SER A 121 -14.57 3.78 0.93
CA SER A 121 -15.10 4.35 2.18
C SER A 121 -14.96 3.44 3.39
N LYS A 122 -15.15 2.13 3.21
CA LYS A 122 -15.15 1.13 4.29
C LYS A 122 -13.92 0.23 4.29
N GLY A 123 -13.19 0.18 3.18
CA GLY A 123 -12.04 -0.70 3.07
C GLY A 123 -12.40 -2.18 2.85
N GLU A 124 -13.57 -2.46 2.28
CA GLU A 124 -14.09 -3.82 2.07
C GLU A 124 -14.76 -3.94 0.69
N LEU A 125 -14.72 -5.14 0.08
CA LEU A 125 -15.53 -5.46 -1.10
C LEU A 125 -16.96 -5.83 -0.69
N THR A 126 -17.87 -5.80 -1.66
CA THR A 126 -19.28 -6.15 -1.41
C THR A 126 -19.54 -7.62 -1.66
N ASP A 127 -20.35 -8.25 -0.79
CA ASP A 127 -20.84 -9.62 -1.00
C ASP A 127 -21.59 -9.75 -2.33
N ARG A 128 -22.32 -8.69 -2.70
CA ARG A 128 -23.06 -8.64 -3.96
C ARG A 128 -22.17 -8.80 -5.20
N GLY A 129 -20.95 -8.26 -5.17
CA GLY A 129 -20.00 -8.46 -6.27
C GLY A 129 -19.56 -9.93 -6.38
N ALA A 130 -19.38 -10.62 -5.25
CA ALA A 130 -19.02 -12.04 -5.24
C ALA A 130 -20.16 -12.91 -5.80
N GLU A 131 -21.41 -12.60 -5.45
CA GLU A 131 -22.60 -13.27 -6.02
C GLU A 131 -22.70 -13.08 -7.54
N LEU A 132 -22.44 -11.86 -8.04
CA LEU A 132 -22.49 -11.56 -9.46
C LEU A 132 -21.38 -12.27 -10.23
N LEU A 133 -20.16 -12.34 -9.68
CA LEU A 133 -19.06 -13.07 -10.31
C LEU A 133 -19.32 -14.59 -10.29
N ALA A 134 -19.90 -15.11 -9.21
CA ALA A 134 -20.32 -16.50 -9.15
C ALA A 134 -21.37 -16.83 -10.23
N ARG A 135 -22.30 -15.90 -10.51
CA ARG A 135 -23.25 -16.07 -11.61
C ARG A 135 -22.56 -16.17 -12.96
N VAL A 136 -21.62 -15.27 -13.26
CA VAL A 136 -20.81 -15.36 -14.50
C VAL A 136 -20.12 -16.72 -14.60
N ARG A 137 -19.56 -17.23 -13.50
CA ARG A 137 -18.94 -18.55 -13.45
C ARG A 137 -19.94 -19.67 -13.75
N HIS A 138 -21.10 -19.66 -13.12
CA HIS A 138 -22.14 -20.67 -13.36
C HIS A 138 -22.61 -20.65 -14.81
N ASP A 139 -22.89 -19.48 -15.37
CA ASP A 139 -23.35 -19.35 -16.75
C ASP A 139 -22.32 -19.85 -17.78
N VAL A 140 -21.02 -19.70 -17.50
CA VAL A 140 -19.95 -20.26 -18.33
C VAL A 140 -19.79 -21.77 -18.14
N THR A 141 -19.91 -22.28 -16.90
CA THR A 141 -19.61 -23.69 -16.57
C THR A 141 -20.80 -24.64 -16.75
N ASP A 142 -22.03 -24.14 -16.67
CA ASP A 142 -23.25 -24.93 -16.86
C ASP A 142 -23.57 -25.16 -18.34
N TYR A 143 -22.92 -24.43 -19.26
CA TYR A 143 -23.07 -24.64 -20.69
C TYR A 143 -22.29 -25.87 -21.15
N GLU A 144 -23.00 -26.88 -21.65
CA GLU A 144 -22.39 -28.08 -22.24
C GLU A 144 -22.04 -27.84 -23.72
N PRO A 145 -20.74 -27.82 -24.09
CA PRO A 145 -20.31 -27.55 -25.46
C PRO A 145 -20.88 -28.57 -26.46
N LYS A 146 -21.45 -28.09 -27.57
CA LYS A 146 -22.13 -28.96 -28.57
C LYS A 146 -21.26 -29.28 -29.78
N SER A 147 -20.09 -28.65 -29.90
CA SER A 147 -19.14 -28.85 -31.00
C SER A 147 -17.70 -28.93 -30.49
N ASP A 148 -16.82 -29.60 -31.25
CA ASP A 148 -15.39 -29.68 -30.93
C ASP A 148 -14.75 -28.28 -30.84
N PHE A 149 -15.26 -27.32 -31.62
CA PHE A 149 -14.81 -25.94 -31.60
C PHE A 149 -15.22 -25.22 -30.31
N GLU A 150 -16.45 -25.44 -29.82
CA GLU A 150 -16.88 -24.93 -28.51
C GLU A 150 -16.13 -25.59 -27.35
N ALA A 151 -15.84 -26.89 -27.44
CA ALA A 151 -15.10 -27.62 -26.41
C ALA A 151 -13.66 -27.10 -26.26
N GLN A 152 -13.00 -26.75 -27.37
CA GLN A 152 -11.66 -26.12 -27.34
C GLN A 152 -11.67 -24.71 -26.74
N ALA A 153 -12.79 -23.98 -26.87
CA ALA A 153 -12.94 -22.63 -26.32
C ALA A 153 -13.38 -22.61 -24.85
N TYR A 154 -13.98 -23.71 -24.36
CA TYR A 154 -14.50 -23.82 -23.00
C TYR A 154 -13.42 -23.64 -21.93
N GLN A 155 -12.31 -24.39 -22.01
CA GLN A 155 -11.26 -24.31 -20.99
C GLN A 155 -10.63 -22.89 -20.90
N PRO A 156 -10.26 -22.22 -22.01
CA PRO A 156 -9.79 -20.84 -21.96
C PRO A 156 -10.80 -19.82 -21.43
N LEU A 157 -12.10 -20.10 -21.52
CA LEU A 157 -13.16 -19.26 -20.94
C LEU A 157 -13.24 -19.43 -19.42
N VAL A 158 -13.22 -20.68 -18.95
CA VAL A 158 -13.18 -21.02 -17.52
C VAL A 158 -11.92 -20.45 -16.86
N ASP A 159 -10.77 -20.56 -17.52
CA ASP A 159 -9.51 -20.00 -17.04
C ASP A 159 -9.58 -18.46 -16.91
N SER A 160 -10.23 -17.78 -17.85
CA SER A 160 -10.45 -16.32 -17.75
C SER A 160 -11.39 -15.97 -16.58
N VAL A 161 -12.44 -16.75 -16.32
CA VAL A 161 -13.31 -16.54 -15.14
C VAL A 161 -12.52 -16.76 -13.84
N ALA A 162 -11.68 -17.79 -13.78
CA ALA A 162 -10.81 -18.03 -12.63
C ALA A 162 -9.82 -16.87 -12.42
N ALA A 163 -9.21 -16.35 -13.49
CA ALA A 163 -8.32 -15.20 -13.41
C ALA A 163 -9.04 -13.92 -12.91
N ALA A 164 -10.31 -13.72 -13.27
CA ALA A 164 -11.11 -12.61 -12.75
C ALA A 164 -11.39 -12.76 -11.24
N ASP A 165 -11.65 -13.98 -10.78
CA ASP A 165 -11.91 -14.29 -9.37
C ASP A 165 -10.65 -14.17 -8.49
N ASP A 166 -9.52 -14.67 -8.99
CA ASP A 166 -8.22 -14.51 -8.35
C ASP A 166 -7.85 -13.02 -8.23
N ALA A 167 -8.07 -12.25 -9.30
CA ALA A 167 -7.82 -10.81 -9.31
C ALA A 167 -8.74 -10.03 -8.36
N ARG A 168 -10.03 -10.40 -8.27
CA ARG A 168 -10.98 -9.84 -7.30
C ARG A 168 -10.56 -10.15 -5.87
N SER A 169 -10.10 -11.37 -5.60
CA SER A 169 -9.61 -11.78 -4.28
C SER A 169 -8.33 -11.02 -3.90
N ALA A 170 -7.39 -10.89 -4.83
CA ALA A 170 -6.18 -10.08 -4.62
C ALA A 170 -6.50 -8.59 -4.40
N ARG A 171 -7.53 -8.06 -5.08
CA ARG A 171 -8.05 -6.72 -4.79
C ARG A 171 -8.58 -6.64 -3.36
N ALA A 172 -9.35 -7.64 -2.90
CA ALA A 172 -9.86 -7.71 -1.53
C ALA A 172 -8.76 -7.72 -0.47
N ASP A 173 -7.71 -8.49 -0.69
CA ASP A 173 -6.56 -8.58 0.22
C ASP A 173 -5.76 -7.27 0.28
N SER A 174 -5.79 -6.47 -0.79
CA SER A 174 -5.04 -5.21 -0.91
C SER A 174 -5.86 -3.95 -0.62
N VAL A 175 -7.11 -4.08 -0.15
CA VAL A 175 -7.94 -2.90 0.20
C VAL A 175 -7.44 -2.18 1.46
N GLY A 176 -6.90 -2.95 2.41
CA GLY A 176 -6.46 -2.45 3.71
C GLY A 176 -5.25 -1.51 3.64
N ALA A 177 -4.85 -1.01 4.81
CA ALA A 177 -3.59 -0.28 4.93
C ALA A 177 -2.42 -1.21 4.61
N THR A 178 -1.55 -0.76 3.72
CA THR A 178 -0.37 -1.54 3.28
C THR A 178 0.63 -1.68 4.42
N MET A 179 0.70 -0.67 5.28
CA MET A 179 1.79 -0.51 6.22
C MET A 179 1.35 -0.81 7.66
N PRO A 180 1.97 -1.80 8.34
CA PRO A 180 1.65 -2.09 9.73
C PRO A 180 1.89 -0.89 10.64
N GLY A 181 1.05 -0.71 11.65
CA GLY A 181 1.15 0.42 12.59
C GLY A 181 2.51 0.53 13.31
N VAL A 182 3.23 -0.58 13.45
CA VAL A 182 4.60 -0.62 13.99
C VAL A 182 5.59 0.13 13.10
N VAL A 183 5.45 0.04 11.76
CA VAL A 183 6.35 0.74 10.84
C VAL A 183 6.06 2.24 10.86
N TRP A 184 4.78 2.63 10.92
CA TRP A 184 4.36 4.02 11.14
C TRP A 184 4.93 4.60 12.44
N PHE A 185 4.89 3.84 13.53
CA PHE A 185 5.50 4.23 14.80
C PHE A 185 7.01 4.48 14.65
N GLY A 186 7.72 3.59 13.95
CA GLY A 186 9.14 3.75 13.66
C GLY A 186 9.44 4.98 12.80
N LEU A 187 8.65 5.24 11.75
CA LEU A 187 8.80 6.41 10.89
C LEU A 187 8.58 7.72 11.63
N ILE A 188 7.48 7.82 12.40
CA ILE A 188 7.18 9.04 13.17
C ILE A 188 8.26 9.28 14.24
N THR A 189 8.62 8.23 14.99
CA THR A 189 9.63 8.36 16.06
C THR A 189 11.00 8.69 15.47
N GLY A 190 11.42 8.03 14.39
CA GLY A 190 12.67 8.31 13.70
C GLY A 190 12.74 9.73 13.14
N GLY A 191 11.64 10.22 12.57
CA GLY A 191 11.52 11.61 12.10
C GLY A 191 11.64 12.61 13.23
N LEU A 192 10.92 12.40 14.34
CA LEU A 192 11.00 13.25 15.54
C LEU A 192 12.41 13.28 16.14
N VAL A 193 13.08 12.13 16.23
CA VAL A 193 14.45 12.04 16.73
C VAL A 193 15.42 12.79 15.80
N THR A 194 15.32 12.59 14.50
CA THR A 194 16.19 13.22 13.50
C THR A 194 16.03 14.74 13.52
N ILE A 195 14.78 15.23 13.49
CA ILE A 195 14.48 16.68 13.56
C ILE A 195 14.91 17.24 14.91
N GLY A 196 14.60 16.55 16.01
CA GLY A 196 14.97 16.96 17.37
C GLY A 196 16.48 17.15 17.53
N MET A 197 17.29 16.25 16.97
CA MET A 197 18.75 16.39 17.00
C MET A 197 19.25 17.58 16.19
N ILE A 198 18.70 17.83 14.98
CA ILE A 198 19.08 19.00 14.17
C ILE A 198 18.83 20.30 14.94
N PHE A 199 17.66 20.42 15.59
CA PHE A 199 17.34 21.60 16.39
C PHE A 199 18.17 21.71 17.68
N ALA A 200 18.52 20.58 18.33
CA ALA A 200 19.27 20.58 19.58
C ALA A 200 20.78 20.82 19.39
N LEU A 201 21.37 20.43 18.25
CA LEU A 201 22.82 20.33 18.09
C LEU A 201 23.42 21.30 17.05
N GLN A 202 22.67 21.72 16.03
CA GLN A 202 23.23 22.46 14.89
C GLN A 202 22.89 23.96 14.81
N ILE A 203 22.02 24.50 15.67
CA ILE A 203 21.59 25.90 15.53
C ILE A 203 22.55 26.84 16.29
N ARG A 204 23.49 27.44 15.57
CA ARG A 204 24.15 28.70 15.98
C ARG A 204 23.25 29.89 15.69
N ARG A 205 21.97 29.85 16.10
CA ARG A 205 20.96 30.94 16.04
C ARG A 205 21.07 31.92 14.85
N THR A 206 21.51 31.50 13.68
CA THR A 206 21.55 32.37 12.50
C THR A 206 20.29 32.14 11.64
N PRO A 207 19.73 33.19 11.03
CA PRO A 207 18.52 33.05 10.21
C PRO A 207 18.67 32.02 9.06
N ARG A 208 19.89 31.86 8.52
CA ARG A 208 20.19 30.92 7.43
C ARG A 208 20.08 29.45 7.86
N GLU A 209 20.61 29.11 9.03
CA GLU A 209 20.52 27.75 9.59
C GLU A 209 19.07 27.39 9.94
N LEU A 210 18.28 28.35 10.45
CA LEU A 210 16.85 28.14 10.71
C LEU A 210 16.05 27.88 9.43
N VAL A 211 16.35 28.60 8.34
CA VAL A 211 15.71 28.36 7.04
C VAL A 211 16.05 26.96 6.51
N LEU A 212 17.32 26.54 6.59
CA LEU A 212 17.76 25.22 6.17
C LEU A 212 17.09 24.11 6.99
N ALA A 213 17.07 24.24 8.32
CA ALA A 213 16.41 23.28 9.21
C ALA A 213 14.89 23.21 8.97
N GLY A 214 14.27 24.36 8.70
CA GLY A 214 12.85 24.45 8.32
C GLY A 214 12.55 23.73 7.01
N LEU A 215 13.36 23.94 5.96
CA LEU A 215 13.24 23.24 4.69
C LEU A 215 13.44 21.73 4.84
N PHE A 216 14.41 21.30 5.65
CA PHE A 216 14.65 19.88 5.94
C PHE A 216 13.46 19.23 6.66
N SER A 217 12.91 19.92 7.65
CA SER A 217 11.73 19.45 8.40
C SER A 217 10.50 19.39 7.49
N ALA A 218 10.31 20.39 6.62
CA ALA A 218 9.24 20.41 5.63
C ALA A 218 9.38 19.26 4.61
N LEU A 219 10.61 18.97 4.17
CA LEU A 219 10.88 17.84 3.29
C LEU A 219 10.51 16.51 3.96
N PHE A 220 10.93 16.27 5.21
CA PHE A 220 10.56 15.04 5.92
C PHE A 220 9.06 14.93 6.16
N ALA A 221 8.40 16.03 6.55
CA ALA A 221 6.95 16.06 6.69
C ALA A 221 6.24 15.75 5.36
N PHE A 222 6.74 16.28 4.25
CA PHE A 222 6.23 16.00 2.91
C PHE A 222 6.42 14.53 2.52
N LEU A 223 7.59 13.93 2.80
CA LEU A 223 7.85 12.53 2.51
C LEU A 223 6.97 11.59 3.36
N LEU A 224 6.77 11.90 4.64
CA LEU A 224 5.83 11.16 5.50
C LEU A 224 4.38 11.31 5.00
N PHE A 225 4.00 12.51 4.56
CA PHE A 225 2.70 12.74 3.94
C PHE A 225 2.54 11.89 2.66
N LEU A 226 3.57 11.80 1.82
CA LEU A 226 3.53 10.96 0.63
C LEU A 226 3.32 9.48 0.96
N ILE A 227 3.99 8.96 2.01
CA ILE A 227 3.77 7.59 2.49
C ILE A 227 2.32 7.43 2.94
N TRP A 228 1.79 8.38 3.71
CA TRP A 228 0.42 8.35 4.21
C TRP A 228 -0.63 8.39 3.08
N ASP A 229 -0.35 9.15 2.02
CA ASP A 229 -1.22 9.26 0.86
C ASP A 229 -1.25 7.96 0.04
N PHE A 230 -0.13 7.21 -0.02
CA PHE A 230 -0.04 5.96 -0.78
C PHE A 230 -0.34 4.70 0.04
N ASP A 231 -0.33 4.77 1.37
CA ASP A 231 -0.61 3.64 2.28
C ASP A 231 -2.00 3.00 2.06
N ALA A 232 -2.94 3.77 1.53
CA ALA A 232 -4.28 3.28 1.19
C ALA A 232 -4.52 3.36 -0.33
N PRO A 233 -4.12 2.31 -1.08
CA PRO A 233 -3.97 2.37 -2.53
C PRO A 233 -5.28 2.63 -3.28
N TYR A 234 -6.43 2.34 -2.69
CA TYR A 234 -7.76 2.55 -3.30
C TYR A 234 -8.52 3.77 -2.77
N SER A 235 -8.11 4.38 -1.65
CA SER A 235 -8.91 5.41 -0.97
C SER A 235 -8.29 6.80 -0.92
N ARG A 236 -6.96 6.92 -0.95
CA ARG A 236 -6.25 8.20 -0.75
C ARG A 236 -5.56 8.74 -2.02
N GLY A 237 -5.44 10.07 -2.05
CA GLY A 237 -4.86 10.94 -3.09
C GLY A 237 -4.84 10.40 -4.50
N ILE A 238 -3.73 9.78 -4.89
CA ILE A 238 -3.51 9.34 -6.27
C ILE A 238 -4.23 8.01 -6.56
N ALA A 239 -5.02 7.39 -5.67
CA ALA A 239 -5.65 6.05 -5.74
C ALA A 239 -5.65 5.27 -7.09
N ALA A 240 -5.43 3.95 -7.02
CA ALA A 240 -5.78 3.04 -8.11
C ALA A 240 -7.21 3.35 -8.59
N THR A 241 -7.46 3.23 -9.89
CA THR A 241 -8.69 3.72 -10.52
C THR A 241 -9.45 2.58 -11.19
N ALA A 242 -10.78 2.73 -11.25
CA ALA A 242 -11.64 1.85 -12.05
C ALA A 242 -11.50 2.09 -13.57
N GLU A 243 -10.48 2.82 -14.01
CA GLU A 243 -10.27 3.20 -15.41
C GLU A 243 -10.15 1.98 -16.35
N PRO A 244 -9.45 0.88 -15.98
CA PRO A 244 -9.41 -0.32 -16.81
C PRO A 244 -10.79 -0.92 -17.11
N PHE A 245 -11.72 -0.85 -16.16
CA PHE A 245 -13.11 -1.28 -16.39
C PHE A 245 -13.82 -0.34 -17.36
N LYS A 246 -13.67 0.98 -17.17
CA LYS A 246 -14.33 1.98 -18.04
C LYS A 246 -13.82 1.94 -19.47
N SER A 247 -12.53 1.68 -19.67
CA SER A 247 -11.92 1.66 -21.00
C SER A 247 -12.30 0.40 -21.81
N LEU A 248 -12.36 -0.76 -21.16
CA LEU A 248 -12.73 -2.03 -21.81
C LEU A 248 -14.24 -2.22 -21.96
N PHE A 249 -15.04 -1.48 -21.21
CA PHE A 249 -16.50 -1.52 -21.27
C PHE A 249 -17.09 -0.10 -21.44
N PRO A 250 -16.91 0.53 -22.60
CA PRO A 250 -17.22 1.96 -22.84
C PRO A 250 -18.72 2.33 -22.82
N GLY A 251 -19.63 1.45 -22.40
CA GLY A 251 -21.07 1.71 -22.26
C GLY A 251 -21.58 1.83 -20.82
N LEU A 252 -20.70 1.65 -19.83
CA LEU A 252 -21.05 1.57 -18.40
C LEU A 252 -21.19 2.93 -17.69
N GLY A 253 -20.91 4.03 -18.40
CA GLY A 253 -21.07 5.39 -17.89
C GLY A 253 -22.44 5.95 -18.24
N GLY A 254 -23.40 5.82 -17.32
CA GLY A 254 -24.59 6.65 -17.25
C GLY A 254 -24.32 7.92 -16.46
#